data_AF-A0A5Q0SNW6-F1
#
_entry.id   AF-A0A5Q0SNW6-F1
#
_cell.length_a   1.000
_cell.length_b   1.000
_cell.length_c   1.000
_cell.angle_alpha   90.00
_cell.angle_beta   90.00
_cell.angle_gamma   90.00
#
_symmetry.space_group_name_H-M   'P 1'
#
loop_
_entity.id
_entity.type
_entity.pdbx_description
1 polymer ?
#
loop_
_entity_poly.entity_id
_entity_poly.type
_entity_poly.pdbx_seq_one_letter_code
_entity_poly.pdbx_strand_id
1 'polypeptide(L)'
;MPNVITNLLLIIATVLIALSAFAIYSAFFSVQGLAFLQEENVIGISKLVQVVVSQVTFKGLPPNYTYFNVSYLVWVNSPTKYVTVIPFVASPQLNSFYTLPSSSQNATILFSSTKGYIPLNTKFPFSGNVYLPQQSQLIGNVSGVYAYNLTSNRSYILSANVKSGQIIILWILYYYQGKWYRLDYTYLNPSNAGIGVYVLTGSGNYVGNSKNANNPAPHVLTSQTGLSFGLWFRLISNASAKAYLMNVTITPTGSSNGNNNKNLSILAWIVGNKLYVGIYDLSSNLFTGKTYLLTLYQGNWYFLNFSLGSEPQSPNSVNFTIYNLSTQKWLNTTILSTMTETNGYVAIVKFGSTITAITMSQAYLVTLQSNNPTAQQCFYNVSTTMYKNGPLYNNTLNYNWTIAHSNNELYAIGYWYFVYPSYPPPSTIPGILWYWPSGSSEYPSIYYIPEQGYNTYVLI
;
A
#
# COMPACT_ATOMS: atom_id res chain seq x y z
N MET A 1 -57.21 20.91 -78.59
CA MET A 1 -57.74 19.92 -77.61
C MET A 1 -56.80 18.77 -77.18
N PRO A 2 -55.62 18.47 -77.80
CA PRO A 2 -54.72 17.43 -77.26
C PRO A 2 -54.03 17.80 -75.93
N ASN A 3 -53.70 19.09 -75.75
CA ASN A 3 -52.89 19.56 -74.60
C ASN A 3 -53.57 19.42 -73.23
N VAL A 4 -54.91 19.44 -73.18
CA VAL A 4 -55.65 19.36 -71.91
C VAL A 4 -55.68 17.93 -71.37
N ILE A 5 -55.82 16.94 -72.26
CA ILE A 5 -55.85 15.52 -71.90
C ILE A 5 -54.44 15.07 -71.46
N THR A 6 -53.40 15.50 -72.17
CA THR A 6 -52.00 15.19 -71.79
C THR A 6 -51.63 15.80 -70.44
N ASN A 7 -52.05 17.05 -70.16
CA ASN A 7 -51.83 17.68 -68.86
C ASN A 7 -52.60 16.98 -67.74
N LEU A 8 -53.84 16.57 -67.98
CA LEU A 8 -54.63 15.81 -67.01
C LEU A 8 -53.97 14.46 -66.67
N LEU A 9 -53.49 13.73 -67.68
CA LEU A 9 -52.75 12.47 -67.50
C LEU A 9 -51.44 12.67 -66.72
N LEU A 10 -50.71 13.75 -66.98
CA LEU A 10 -49.51 14.13 -66.24
C LEU A 10 -49.80 14.44 -64.77
N ILE A 11 -50.90 15.17 -64.49
CA ILE A 11 -51.34 15.46 -63.12
C ILE A 11 -51.71 14.17 -62.40
N ILE A 12 -52.50 13.29 -63.02
CA ILE A 12 -52.90 12.00 -62.44
C ILE A 12 -51.68 11.12 -62.17
N ALA A 13 -50.75 11.01 -63.13
CA ALA A 13 -49.53 10.25 -62.97
C ALA A 13 -48.66 10.79 -61.83
N THR A 14 -48.51 12.12 -61.74
CA THR A 14 -47.72 12.77 -60.68
C THR A 14 -48.34 12.53 -59.30
N VAL A 15 -49.67 12.63 -59.19
CA VAL A 15 -50.40 12.35 -57.94
C VAL A 15 -50.27 10.89 -57.54
N LEU A 16 -50.39 9.94 -58.49
CA LEU A 16 -50.22 8.52 -58.22
C LEU A 16 -48.79 8.18 -57.76
N ILE A 17 -47.78 8.76 -58.38
CA ILE A 17 -46.37 8.57 -57.99
C ILE A 17 -46.12 9.15 -56.59
N ALA A 18 -46.65 10.34 -56.30
CA ALA A 18 -46.51 10.99 -55.00
C ALA A 18 -47.20 10.18 -53.88
N LEU A 19 -48.42 9.68 -54.12
CA LEU A 19 -49.15 8.81 -53.18
C LEU A 19 -48.43 7.48 -52.95
N SER A 20 -47.87 6.89 -54.02
CA SER A 20 -47.09 5.64 -53.91
C SER A 20 -45.81 5.85 -53.12
N ALA A 21 -45.08 6.94 -53.38
CA ALA A 21 -43.90 7.31 -52.60
C ALA A 21 -44.27 7.56 -51.13
N PHE A 22 -45.36 8.29 -50.86
CA PHE A 22 -45.83 8.54 -49.50
C PHE A 22 -46.20 7.24 -48.76
N ALA A 23 -46.87 6.29 -49.43
CA ALA A 23 -47.18 4.99 -48.85
C ALA A 23 -45.92 4.18 -48.52
N ILE A 24 -44.92 4.18 -49.41
CA ILE A 24 -43.63 3.52 -49.17
C ILE A 24 -42.91 4.17 -47.98
N TYR A 25 -42.85 5.51 -47.92
CA TYR A 25 -42.26 6.22 -46.80
C TYR A 25 -43.02 5.94 -45.50
N SER A 26 -44.36 5.95 -45.51
CA SER A 26 -45.18 5.67 -44.32
C SER A 26 -44.98 4.24 -43.81
N ALA A 27 -44.87 3.25 -44.71
CA ALA A 27 -44.58 1.87 -44.34
C ALA A 27 -43.15 1.69 -43.82
N PHE A 28 -42.19 2.41 -44.40
CA PHE A 28 -40.81 2.42 -43.91
C PHE A 28 -40.70 3.05 -42.52
N PHE A 29 -41.35 4.20 -42.30
CA PHE A 29 -41.37 4.89 -41.01
C PHE A 29 -42.15 4.14 -39.93
N SER A 30 -43.19 3.37 -40.26
CA SER A 30 -43.91 2.56 -39.27
C SER A 30 -43.04 1.41 -38.72
N VAL A 31 -42.20 0.81 -39.57
CA VAL A 31 -41.25 -0.23 -39.17
C VAL A 31 -40.05 0.37 -38.41
N GLN A 32 -39.52 1.51 -38.87
CA GLN A 32 -38.39 2.19 -38.22
C GLN A 32 -38.78 2.94 -36.94
N GLY A 33 -40.03 3.38 -36.80
CA GLY A 33 -40.52 4.12 -35.64
C GLY A 33 -40.43 3.31 -34.34
N LEU A 34 -40.67 1.99 -34.41
CA LEU A 34 -40.48 1.10 -33.26
C LEU A 34 -39.01 1.02 -32.84
N ALA A 35 -38.10 0.85 -33.79
CA ALA A 35 -36.65 0.81 -33.52
C ALA A 35 -36.15 2.15 -32.97
N PHE A 36 -36.62 3.27 -33.52
CA PHE A 36 -36.29 4.62 -33.06
C PHE A 36 -36.77 4.88 -31.62
N LEU A 37 -38.02 4.55 -31.30
CA LEU A 37 -38.56 4.67 -29.94
C LEU A 37 -37.82 3.77 -28.94
N GLN A 38 -37.36 2.60 -29.38
CA GLN A 38 -36.54 1.70 -28.55
C GLN A 38 -35.18 2.32 -28.23
N GLU A 39 -34.50 2.88 -29.24
CA GLU A 39 -33.23 3.57 -29.05
C GLU A 39 -33.40 4.80 -28.15
N GLU A 40 -34.42 5.63 -28.37
CA GLU A 40 -34.70 6.80 -27.52
C GLU A 40 -34.94 6.41 -26.06
N ASN A 41 -35.64 5.30 -25.80
CA ASN A 41 -35.87 4.82 -24.44
C ASN A 41 -34.57 4.37 -23.76
N VAL A 42 -33.75 3.56 -24.44
CA VAL A 42 -32.47 3.08 -23.88
C VAL A 42 -31.48 4.24 -23.70
N ILE A 43 -31.46 5.21 -24.63
CA ILE A 43 -30.68 6.45 -24.51
C ILE A 43 -31.16 7.28 -23.32
N GLY A 44 -32.48 7.42 -23.15
CA GLY A 44 -33.09 8.12 -22.01
C GLY A 44 -32.68 7.51 -20.68
N ILE A 45 -32.74 6.17 -20.56
CA ILE A 45 -32.28 5.44 -19.38
C ILE A 45 -30.78 5.66 -19.16
N SER A 46 -29.95 5.52 -20.18
CA SER A 46 -28.49 5.72 -20.11
C SER A 46 -28.10 7.08 -19.54
N LYS A 47 -28.80 8.15 -19.92
CA LYS A 47 -28.56 9.52 -19.41
C LYS A 47 -28.90 9.70 -17.92
N LEU A 48 -29.73 8.82 -17.36
CA LEU A 48 -30.21 8.88 -15.98
C LEU A 48 -29.46 7.91 -15.04
N VAL A 49 -28.65 7.01 -15.59
CA VAL A 49 -27.82 6.11 -14.77
C VAL A 49 -26.67 6.91 -14.17
N GLN A 50 -26.43 6.71 -12.88
CA GLN A 50 -25.31 7.29 -12.16
C GLN A 50 -24.57 6.20 -11.39
N VAL A 51 -23.25 6.21 -11.49
CA VAL A 51 -22.39 5.37 -10.66
C VAL A 51 -21.39 6.21 -9.90
N VAL A 52 -21.38 6.01 -8.60
CA VAL A 52 -20.42 6.61 -7.69
C VAL A 52 -19.58 5.50 -7.08
N VAL A 53 -18.27 5.68 -7.08
CA VAL A 53 -17.34 4.74 -6.47
C VAL A 53 -16.48 5.46 -5.43
N SER A 54 -16.32 4.84 -4.26
CA SER A 54 -15.49 5.38 -3.20
C SER A 54 -14.00 5.34 -3.55
N GLN A 55 -13.19 6.03 -2.74
CA GLN A 55 -11.75 5.79 -2.71
C GLN A 55 -11.44 4.36 -2.21
N VAL A 56 -10.23 3.86 -2.53
CA VAL A 56 -9.77 2.51 -2.18
C VAL A 56 -9.94 2.24 -0.69
N THR A 57 -10.67 1.18 -0.34
CA THR A 57 -11.03 0.88 1.06
C THR A 57 -10.04 -0.08 1.75
N PHE A 58 -9.32 -0.92 1.01
CA PHE A 58 -8.36 -1.88 1.59
C PHE A 58 -7.25 -2.27 0.59
N LYS A 59 -6.00 -2.31 1.03
CA LYS A 59 -4.83 -2.80 0.27
C LYS A 59 -4.09 -3.82 1.12
N GLY A 60 -4.31 -5.11 0.84
CA GLY A 60 -3.48 -6.18 1.42
C GLY A 60 -2.14 -6.25 0.71
N LEU A 61 -1.03 -6.28 1.45
CA LEU A 61 0.33 -6.54 0.94
C LEU A 61 0.77 -7.97 1.35
N PRO A 62 0.34 -9.03 0.65
CA PRO A 62 0.90 -10.37 0.82
C PRO A 62 2.26 -10.50 0.07
N PRO A 63 3.08 -11.51 0.39
CA PRO A 63 4.54 -11.53 0.19
C PRO A 63 5.05 -11.64 -1.26
N ASN A 64 4.20 -11.47 -2.29
CA ASN A 64 4.59 -11.49 -3.68
C ASN A 64 4.03 -10.27 -4.42
N TYR A 65 4.93 -9.46 -4.99
CA TYR A 65 4.69 -8.24 -5.78
C TYR A 65 3.87 -8.45 -7.07
N THR A 66 3.27 -9.61 -7.28
CA THR A 66 2.59 -9.95 -8.53
C THR A 66 1.15 -9.43 -8.58
N TYR A 67 0.50 -9.22 -7.43
CA TYR A 67 -0.95 -8.96 -7.35
C TYR A 67 -1.33 -8.16 -6.09
N PHE A 68 -2.36 -7.32 -6.18
CA PHE A 68 -2.97 -6.59 -5.06
C PHE A 68 -4.47 -6.88 -4.99
N ASN A 69 -4.98 -7.15 -3.79
CA ASN A 69 -6.42 -7.17 -3.54
C ASN A 69 -6.89 -5.77 -3.17
N VAL A 70 -7.86 -5.25 -3.93
CA VAL A 70 -8.45 -3.92 -3.72
C VAL A 70 -9.96 -4.04 -3.57
N SER A 71 -10.53 -3.26 -2.67
CA SER A 71 -11.98 -3.18 -2.44
C SER A 71 -12.47 -1.74 -2.52
N TYR A 72 -13.63 -1.55 -3.14
CA TYR A 72 -14.30 -0.26 -3.30
C TYR A 72 -15.78 -0.37 -2.93
N LEU A 73 -16.35 0.69 -2.38
CA LEU A 73 -17.80 0.84 -2.25
C LEU A 73 -18.34 1.43 -3.55
N VAL A 74 -19.28 0.73 -4.18
CA VAL A 74 -19.95 1.14 -5.42
C VAL A 74 -21.41 1.40 -5.12
N TRP A 75 -21.92 2.55 -5.51
CA TRP A 75 -23.33 2.88 -5.48
C TRP A 75 -23.82 3.10 -6.91
N VAL A 76 -24.89 2.41 -7.28
CA VAL A 76 -25.49 2.49 -8.61
C VAL A 76 -26.92 2.97 -8.49
N ASN A 77 -27.22 4.06 -9.19
CA ASN A 77 -28.56 4.63 -9.31
C ASN A 77 -29.03 4.54 -10.76
N SER A 78 -30.24 4.03 -10.95
CA SER A 78 -30.87 3.82 -12.25
C SER A 78 -32.38 4.04 -12.13
N PRO A 79 -33.06 4.58 -13.17
CA PRO A 79 -34.52 4.62 -13.20
C PRO A 79 -35.17 3.23 -13.27
N THR A 80 -34.39 2.18 -13.58
CA THR A 80 -34.85 0.79 -13.55
C THR A 80 -34.61 0.15 -12.19
N LYS A 81 -35.49 -0.77 -11.77
CA LYS A 81 -35.35 -1.50 -10.49
C LYS A 81 -34.07 -2.33 -10.41
N TYR A 82 -33.66 -2.90 -11.53
CA TYR A 82 -32.47 -3.73 -11.64
C TYR A 82 -31.59 -3.27 -12.80
N VAL A 83 -30.28 -3.39 -12.60
CA VAL A 83 -29.26 -3.25 -13.63
C VAL A 83 -28.29 -4.42 -13.53
N THR A 84 -27.76 -4.84 -14.66
CA THR A 84 -26.79 -5.93 -14.73
C THR A 84 -25.39 -5.34 -14.79
N VAL A 85 -24.48 -5.83 -13.97
CA VAL A 85 -23.12 -5.29 -13.89
C VAL A 85 -22.09 -6.36 -14.18
N ILE A 86 -21.09 -6.03 -15.00
CA ILE A 86 -19.95 -6.89 -15.31
C ILE A 86 -18.67 -6.17 -14.85
N PRO A 87 -18.08 -6.54 -13.70
CA PRO A 87 -16.77 -6.06 -13.30
C PRO A 87 -15.67 -6.93 -13.91
N PHE A 88 -14.60 -6.31 -14.39
CA PHE A 88 -13.42 -7.03 -14.89
C PHE A 88 -12.15 -6.19 -14.78
N VAL A 89 -11.00 -6.86 -14.80
CA VAL A 89 -9.69 -6.21 -14.76
C VAL A 89 -9.13 -6.19 -16.17
N ALA A 90 -8.61 -5.04 -16.60
CA ALA A 90 -8.02 -4.87 -17.91
C ALA A 90 -6.73 -4.06 -17.83
N SER A 91 -5.87 -4.22 -18.84
CA SER A 91 -4.76 -3.30 -19.05
C SER A 91 -5.31 -2.00 -19.68
N PRO A 92 -4.88 -0.82 -19.22
CA PRO A 92 -5.35 0.45 -19.74
C PRO A 92 -5.05 0.54 -21.24
N GLN A 93 -6.08 0.83 -22.01
CA GLN A 93 -5.98 1.14 -23.44
C GLN A 93 -6.14 2.64 -23.65
N LEU A 94 -5.67 3.14 -24.80
CA LEU A 94 -5.82 4.54 -25.21
C LEU A 94 -7.28 5.03 -25.12
N ASN A 95 -8.24 4.12 -25.31
CA ASN A 95 -9.65 4.39 -25.08
C ASN A 95 -10.32 3.25 -24.28
N SER A 96 -10.58 3.50 -22.99
CA SER A 96 -11.27 2.55 -22.10
C SER A 96 -12.69 2.22 -22.54
N PHE A 97 -13.29 3.04 -23.41
CA PHE A 97 -14.64 2.85 -23.91
C PHE A 97 -14.80 1.54 -24.71
N TYR A 98 -13.74 1.06 -25.37
CA TYR A 98 -13.81 -0.15 -26.20
C TYR A 98 -13.22 -1.39 -25.53
N THR A 99 -12.83 -1.28 -24.25
CA THR A 99 -12.20 -2.40 -23.54
C THR A 99 -13.23 -3.46 -23.20
N LEU A 100 -13.00 -4.69 -23.67
CA LEU A 100 -13.88 -5.84 -23.46
C LEU A 100 -13.43 -6.68 -22.25
N PRO A 101 -14.38 -7.34 -21.56
CA PRO A 101 -14.05 -8.26 -20.46
C PRO A 101 -13.33 -9.52 -20.96
N SER A 102 -12.27 -9.93 -20.26
CA SER A 102 -11.55 -11.18 -20.51
C SER A 102 -12.26 -12.39 -19.88
N SER A 103 -12.06 -13.58 -20.44
CA SER A 103 -12.61 -14.84 -19.94
C SER A 103 -12.15 -15.21 -18.52
N SER A 104 -11.03 -14.66 -18.04
CA SER A 104 -10.59 -14.78 -16.65
C SER A 104 -11.10 -13.58 -15.83
N GLN A 105 -12.15 -13.80 -15.04
CA GLN A 105 -12.73 -12.73 -14.23
C GLN A 105 -12.01 -12.58 -12.89
N ASN A 106 -11.31 -11.46 -12.73
CA ASN A 106 -10.51 -11.13 -11.55
C ASN A 106 -11.17 -10.09 -10.63
N ALA A 107 -12.44 -9.78 -10.86
CA ALA A 107 -13.22 -8.83 -10.09
C ALA A 107 -14.61 -9.39 -9.76
N THR A 108 -15.14 -9.06 -8.59
CA THR A 108 -16.39 -9.61 -8.06
C THR A 108 -17.18 -8.53 -7.30
N ILE A 109 -18.51 -8.64 -7.33
CA ILE A 109 -19.38 -7.80 -6.50
C ILE A 109 -19.89 -8.62 -5.31
N LEU A 110 -19.86 -8.00 -4.13
CA LEU A 110 -20.24 -8.55 -2.84
C LEU A 110 -21.23 -7.62 -2.13
N PHE A 111 -21.98 -8.18 -1.18
CA PHE A 111 -22.81 -7.42 -0.26
C PHE A 111 -22.08 -7.23 1.07
N SER A 112 -22.18 -6.03 1.66
CA SER A 112 -21.63 -5.77 2.99
C SER A 112 -22.63 -6.18 4.07
N SER A 113 -22.20 -6.98 5.04
CA SER A 113 -23.00 -7.37 6.19
C SER A 113 -22.23 -7.14 7.50
N THR A 114 -22.93 -7.16 8.62
CA THR A 114 -22.33 -7.09 9.96
C THR A 114 -21.38 -8.25 10.27
N LYS A 115 -21.43 -9.34 9.49
CA LYS A 115 -20.54 -10.51 9.61
C LYS A 115 -19.45 -10.57 8.51
N GLY A 116 -19.28 -9.48 7.74
CA GLY A 116 -18.31 -9.40 6.64
C GLY A 116 -18.96 -9.37 5.26
N TYR A 117 -18.17 -9.64 4.21
CA TYR A 117 -18.62 -9.59 2.82
C TYR A 117 -19.23 -10.91 2.38
N ILE A 118 -20.45 -10.85 1.85
CA ILE A 118 -21.21 -12.02 1.38
C ILE A 118 -21.28 -11.98 -0.15
N PRO A 119 -20.98 -13.10 -0.84
CA PRO A 119 -21.20 -13.21 -2.28
C PRO A 119 -22.65 -12.91 -2.68
N LEU A 120 -22.83 -12.21 -3.80
CA LEU A 120 -24.16 -11.99 -4.35
C LEU A 120 -24.70 -13.27 -5.01
N ASN A 121 -25.87 -13.73 -4.54
CA ASN A 121 -26.60 -14.84 -5.15
C ASN A 121 -27.14 -14.52 -6.55
N THR A 122 -27.08 -13.25 -6.97
CA THR A 122 -27.50 -12.78 -8.30
C THR A 122 -26.39 -12.88 -9.35
N LYS A 123 -25.31 -13.61 -9.05
CA LYS A 123 -24.22 -13.92 -9.98
C LYS A 123 -24.68 -14.98 -10.99
N PHE A 124 -24.51 -14.71 -12.28
CA PHE A 124 -24.83 -15.66 -13.36
C PHE A 124 -23.79 -15.60 -14.50
N PRO A 125 -23.55 -16.71 -15.21
CA PRO A 125 -22.67 -16.70 -16.38
C PRO A 125 -23.31 -15.89 -17.51
N PHE A 126 -22.53 -14.99 -18.12
CA PHE A 126 -22.95 -14.12 -19.21
C PHE A 126 -22.28 -14.55 -20.51
N SER A 127 -23.09 -14.67 -21.55
CA SER A 127 -22.64 -14.87 -22.93
C SER A 127 -23.61 -14.17 -23.88
N GLY A 128 -23.12 -13.24 -24.70
CA GLY A 128 -23.95 -12.55 -25.68
C GLY A 128 -23.33 -11.28 -26.26
N ASN A 129 -24.01 -10.78 -27.31
CA ASN A 129 -23.69 -9.53 -27.98
C ASN A 129 -24.14 -8.33 -27.15
N VAL A 130 -23.24 -7.36 -26.97
CA VAL A 130 -23.50 -6.12 -26.25
C VAL A 130 -23.45 -4.94 -27.22
N TYR A 131 -24.48 -4.09 -27.18
CA TYR A 131 -24.68 -2.95 -28.08
C TYR A 131 -24.59 -1.61 -27.34
N LEU A 132 -24.31 -0.52 -28.06
CA LEU A 132 -24.46 0.84 -27.56
C LEU A 132 -25.91 1.31 -27.69
N PRO A 133 -26.38 2.18 -26.76
CA PRO A 133 -27.69 2.83 -26.88
C PRO A 133 -27.82 3.67 -28.15
N GLN A 134 -26.74 4.34 -28.57
CA GLN A 134 -26.73 5.15 -29.78
C GLN A 134 -26.51 4.26 -31.00
N GLN A 135 -27.43 4.35 -31.98
CA GLN A 135 -27.35 3.65 -33.27
C GLN A 135 -27.33 2.12 -33.19
N SER A 136 -27.64 1.54 -32.02
CA SER A 136 -27.57 0.09 -31.77
C SER A 136 -26.26 -0.57 -32.21
N GLN A 137 -25.13 0.16 -32.13
CA GLN A 137 -23.85 -0.33 -32.63
C GLN A 137 -23.32 -1.48 -31.76
N LEU A 138 -22.89 -2.58 -32.37
CA LEU A 138 -22.27 -3.69 -31.66
C LEU A 138 -20.91 -3.27 -31.08
N ILE A 139 -20.74 -3.42 -29.76
CA ILE A 139 -19.48 -3.18 -29.05
C ILE A 139 -18.59 -4.42 -29.12
N GLY A 140 -19.20 -5.60 -28.95
CA GLY A 140 -18.50 -6.88 -29.00
C GLY A 140 -19.37 -8.04 -28.53
N ASN A 141 -18.86 -9.25 -28.78
CA ASN A 141 -19.42 -10.47 -28.24
C ASN A 141 -18.64 -10.84 -26.97
N VAL A 142 -19.33 -10.93 -25.84
CA VAL A 142 -18.75 -11.26 -24.55
C VAL A 142 -19.13 -12.69 -24.21
N SER A 143 -18.16 -13.52 -23.83
CA SER A 143 -18.39 -14.90 -23.43
C SER A 143 -17.49 -15.32 -22.28
N GLY A 144 -18.00 -16.15 -21.37
CA GLY A 144 -17.20 -16.77 -20.32
C GLY A 144 -16.90 -15.87 -19.13
N VAL A 145 -17.77 -14.90 -18.85
CA VAL A 145 -17.65 -13.99 -17.68
C VAL A 145 -18.90 -14.06 -16.83
N TYR A 146 -18.83 -13.63 -15.56
CA TYR A 146 -20.00 -13.54 -14.71
C TYR A 146 -20.54 -12.10 -14.64
N ALA A 147 -21.86 -12.00 -14.71
CA ALA A 147 -22.62 -10.78 -14.50
C ALA A 147 -23.39 -10.85 -13.17
N TYR A 148 -23.73 -9.68 -12.64
CA TYR A 148 -24.40 -9.53 -11.35
C TYR A 148 -25.63 -8.64 -11.50
N ASN A 149 -26.81 -9.12 -11.13
CA ASN A 149 -27.98 -8.24 -11.06
C ASN A 149 -27.97 -7.45 -9.75
N LEU A 150 -27.84 -6.14 -9.88
CA LEU A 150 -27.85 -5.18 -8.78
C LEU A 150 -29.21 -4.48 -8.70
N THR A 151 -29.66 -4.22 -7.49
CA THR A 151 -30.85 -3.39 -7.25
C THR A 151 -30.42 -1.93 -7.28
N SER A 152 -31.20 -1.10 -7.97
CA SER A 152 -30.95 0.35 -8.02
C SER A 152 -31.02 0.98 -6.63
N ASN A 153 -30.27 2.07 -6.44
CA ASN A 153 -30.17 2.87 -5.23
C ASN A 153 -29.71 2.06 -3.99
N ARG A 154 -28.72 1.18 -4.20
CA ARG A 154 -28.05 0.43 -3.13
C ARG A 154 -26.54 0.43 -3.32
N SER A 155 -25.84 0.28 -2.21
CA SER A 155 -24.38 0.18 -2.18
C SER A 155 -23.92 -1.28 -2.16
N TYR A 156 -22.83 -1.54 -2.88
CA TYR A 156 -22.22 -2.85 -3.04
C TYR A 156 -20.70 -2.74 -2.89
N ILE A 157 -20.03 -3.85 -2.62
CA ILE A 157 -18.58 -3.90 -2.53
C ILE A 157 -18.04 -4.52 -3.82
N LEU A 158 -17.18 -3.79 -4.53
CA LEU A 158 -16.40 -4.29 -5.65
C LEU A 158 -15.04 -4.72 -5.14
N SER A 159 -14.73 -6.02 -5.24
CA SER A 159 -13.44 -6.60 -4.86
C SER A 159 -12.73 -7.13 -6.09
N ALA A 160 -11.46 -6.78 -6.28
CA ALA A 160 -10.68 -7.22 -7.42
C ALA A 160 -9.23 -7.54 -7.06
N ASN A 161 -8.66 -8.48 -7.82
CA ASN A 161 -7.24 -8.79 -7.82
C ASN A 161 -6.59 -8.15 -9.05
N VAL A 162 -5.66 -7.21 -8.83
CA VAL A 162 -5.05 -6.38 -9.87
C VAL A 162 -3.52 -6.46 -9.85
N LYS A 163 -2.89 -6.44 -11.03
CA LYS A 163 -1.43 -6.24 -11.18
C LYS A 163 -1.10 -4.74 -11.26
N SER A 164 0.18 -4.42 -11.08
CA SER A 164 0.69 -3.06 -11.34
C SER A 164 0.32 -2.60 -12.76
N GLY A 165 -0.20 -1.38 -12.87
CA GLY A 165 -0.63 -0.77 -14.14
C GLY A 165 -1.96 -1.26 -14.69
N GLN A 166 -2.67 -2.18 -14.04
CA GLN A 166 -4.02 -2.60 -14.47
C GLN A 166 -5.11 -1.71 -13.87
N ILE A 167 -6.24 -1.62 -14.59
CA ILE A 167 -7.44 -0.92 -14.17
C ILE A 167 -8.60 -1.91 -13.99
N ILE A 168 -9.60 -1.50 -13.21
CA ILE A 168 -10.85 -2.25 -13.05
C ILE A 168 -11.91 -1.50 -13.85
N ILE A 169 -12.62 -2.19 -14.72
CA ILE A 169 -13.71 -1.63 -15.51
C ILE A 169 -15.02 -2.23 -15.01
N LEU A 170 -16.02 -1.37 -14.87
CA LEU A 170 -17.38 -1.74 -14.48
C LEU A 170 -18.31 -1.38 -15.63
N TRP A 171 -18.82 -2.40 -16.33
CA TRP A 171 -19.87 -2.20 -17.32
C TRP A 171 -21.24 -2.28 -16.68
N ILE A 172 -22.14 -1.37 -17.08
CA ILE A 172 -23.54 -1.38 -16.68
C ILE A 172 -24.37 -1.74 -17.89
N LEU A 173 -25.04 -2.87 -17.80
CA LEU A 173 -25.85 -3.44 -18.85
C LEU A 173 -27.33 -3.39 -18.48
N TYR A 174 -28.15 -3.25 -19.51
CA TYR A 174 -29.59 -3.39 -19.43
C TYR A 174 -30.09 -4.26 -20.58
N TYR A 175 -30.92 -5.24 -20.25
CA TYR A 175 -31.56 -6.10 -21.22
C TYR A 175 -32.89 -5.49 -21.66
N TYR A 176 -33.00 -5.18 -22.94
CA TYR A 176 -34.21 -4.60 -23.51
C TYR A 176 -34.51 -5.23 -24.86
N GLN A 177 -35.72 -5.76 -25.02
CA GLN A 177 -36.25 -6.34 -26.26
C GLN A 177 -35.28 -7.27 -27.00
N GLY A 178 -34.68 -8.23 -26.28
CA GLY A 178 -33.82 -9.25 -26.89
C GLY A 178 -32.34 -8.88 -27.02
N LYS A 179 -31.95 -7.65 -26.64
CA LYS A 179 -30.56 -7.18 -26.75
C LYS A 179 -30.03 -6.67 -25.41
N TRP A 180 -28.72 -6.83 -25.22
CA TRP A 180 -27.99 -6.23 -24.11
C TRP A 180 -27.40 -4.90 -24.54
N TYR A 181 -27.74 -3.84 -23.84
CA TYR A 181 -27.19 -2.51 -24.08
C TYR A 181 -26.26 -2.12 -22.95
N ARG A 182 -25.06 -1.62 -23.28
CA ARG A 182 -24.18 -0.99 -22.29
C ARG A 182 -24.63 0.45 -22.09
N LEU A 183 -25.35 0.68 -21.00
CA LEU A 183 -25.89 2.00 -20.66
C LEU A 183 -24.81 2.98 -20.26
N ASP A 184 -23.83 2.51 -19.50
CA ASP A 184 -22.72 3.31 -19.00
C ASP A 184 -21.54 2.41 -18.65
N TYR A 185 -20.37 3.00 -18.46
CA TYR A 185 -19.21 2.34 -17.91
C TYR A 185 -18.41 3.31 -17.05
N THR A 186 -17.84 2.78 -15.98
CA THR A 186 -16.83 3.50 -15.20
C THR A 186 -15.58 2.64 -15.11
N TYR A 187 -14.44 3.28 -14.91
CA TYR A 187 -13.20 2.58 -14.62
C TYR A 187 -12.58 3.15 -13.36
N LEU A 188 -12.01 2.24 -12.59
CA LEU A 188 -11.20 2.55 -11.43
C LEU A 188 -9.79 2.28 -11.87
N ASN A 189 -8.96 3.30 -11.83
CA ASN A 189 -7.53 3.12 -11.94
C ASN A 189 -6.97 3.07 -10.52
N PRO A 190 -6.64 1.87 -9.99
CA PRO A 190 -5.98 1.79 -8.70
C PRO A 190 -4.71 2.67 -8.71
N SER A 191 -4.06 2.88 -9.87
CA SER A 191 -2.83 3.68 -10.07
C SER A 191 -3.02 5.17 -9.85
N ASN A 192 -4.18 5.72 -10.20
CA ASN A 192 -4.49 7.14 -9.99
C ASN A 192 -4.87 7.46 -8.54
N ALA A 193 -5.12 6.44 -7.69
CA ALA A 193 -5.15 6.63 -6.24
C ALA A 193 -3.72 6.78 -5.63
N GLY A 194 -2.69 6.87 -6.49
CA GLY A 194 -1.29 6.74 -6.12
C GLY A 194 -0.94 5.28 -5.86
N ILE A 195 -0.81 4.45 -6.91
CA ILE A 195 -0.10 3.15 -6.76
C ILE A 195 1.37 3.47 -6.53
N GLY A 196 1.64 3.72 -5.27
CA GLY A 196 2.86 3.45 -4.58
C GLY A 196 2.47 3.10 -3.16
N VAL A 197 3.44 2.92 -2.31
CA VAL A 197 3.20 3.05 -0.87
C VAL A 197 3.85 4.35 -0.43
N TYR A 198 3.19 5.10 0.44
CA TYR A 198 3.81 6.26 1.05
C TYR A 198 4.88 5.75 2.00
N VAL A 199 6.14 6.08 1.74
CA VAL A 199 7.25 5.70 2.59
C VAL A 199 7.88 6.94 3.17
N LEU A 200 8.18 6.87 4.46
CA LEU A 200 8.68 7.99 5.23
C LEU A 200 10.07 8.43 4.74
N THR A 201 10.22 9.73 4.51
CA THR A 201 11.50 10.38 4.16
C THR A 201 12.15 11.07 5.37
N GLY A 202 11.33 11.56 6.29
CA GLY A 202 11.78 12.24 7.50
C GLY A 202 10.77 12.07 8.61
N SER A 203 11.26 11.76 9.82
CA SER A 203 10.44 11.49 11.00
C SER A 203 10.79 12.37 12.19
N GLY A 204 9.91 12.31 13.19
CA GLY A 204 10.07 12.86 14.52
C GLY A 204 10.96 12.02 15.45
N ASN A 205 11.22 12.55 16.65
CA ASN A 205 11.94 11.86 17.72
C ASN A 205 11.04 10.82 18.39
N TYR A 206 11.61 9.66 18.70
CA TYR A 206 10.98 8.66 19.56
C TYR A 206 11.68 8.64 20.91
N VAL A 207 10.98 9.16 21.91
CA VAL A 207 11.47 9.16 23.29
C VAL A 207 10.91 7.93 23.97
N GLY A 208 11.75 6.94 24.28
CA GLY A 208 11.37 5.72 25.02
C GLY A 208 11.03 5.96 26.49
N ASN A 209 10.83 7.22 26.91
CA ASN A 209 10.60 7.58 28.30
C ASN A 209 9.11 7.70 28.57
N SER A 210 8.49 6.61 29.02
CA SER A 210 7.21 6.72 29.71
C SER A 210 7.50 7.04 31.18
N LYS A 211 7.49 8.33 31.56
CA LYS A 211 7.42 8.74 32.98
C LYS A 211 6.19 8.15 33.71
N ASN A 212 5.23 7.62 32.96
CA ASN A 212 4.00 6.99 33.45
C ASN A 212 4.12 5.46 33.60
N ALA A 213 5.22 4.85 33.17
CA ALA A 213 5.51 3.45 33.43
C ALA A 213 6.44 3.40 34.64
N ASN A 214 5.96 2.88 35.78
CA ASN A 214 6.78 2.50 36.93
C ASN A 214 7.67 1.29 36.58
N ASN A 215 8.41 1.33 35.47
CA ASN A 215 9.34 0.29 35.08
C ASN A 215 10.73 0.65 35.59
N PRO A 216 11.45 -0.25 36.29
CA PRO A 216 12.90 -0.16 36.35
C PRO A 216 13.41 -0.21 34.90
N ALA A 217 14.10 0.85 34.49
CA ALA A 217 14.54 1.06 33.11
C ALA A 217 15.30 -0.17 32.56
N PRO A 218 15.24 -0.48 31.24
CA PRO A 218 16.08 -1.51 30.65
C PRO A 218 17.52 -1.29 31.07
N HIS A 219 18.06 -2.19 31.90
CA HIS A 219 19.48 -2.22 32.20
C HIS A 219 20.17 -2.84 30.99
N VAL A 220 20.48 -2.05 29.97
CA VAL A 220 21.36 -2.48 28.87
C VAL A 220 22.78 -2.42 29.40
N LEU A 221 23.20 -3.40 30.21
CA LEU A 221 24.60 -3.58 30.56
C LEU A 221 25.31 -4.10 29.32
N THR A 222 25.83 -3.26 28.44
CA THR A 222 26.44 -3.72 27.19
C THR A 222 27.69 -4.58 27.42
N SER A 223 28.32 -4.54 28.60
CA SER A 223 29.37 -5.50 28.94
C SER A 223 28.86 -6.92 29.17
N GLN A 224 27.53 -7.12 29.33
CA GLN A 224 26.91 -8.42 29.64
C GLN A 224 25.65 -8.77 28.83
N THR A 225 24.96 -7.83 28.20
CA THR A 225 23.70 -8.04 27.46
C THR A 225 23.70 -7.25 26.14
N GLY A 226 23.56 -7.95 25.02
CA GLY A 226 23.65 -7.36 23.68
C GLY A 226 22.45 -6.52 23.26
N LEU A 227 22.70 -5.55 22.36
CA LEU A 227 21.68 -4.73 21.69
C LEU A 227 21.89 -4.82 20.17
N SER A 228 20.79 -4.94 19.43
CA SER A 228 20.79 -4.86 17.96
C SER A 228 19.71 -3.91 17.48
N PHE A 229 20.04 -3.17 16.44
CA PHE A 229 19.13 -2.26 15.77
C PHE A 229 19.38 -2.32 14.28
N GLY A 230 18.30 -2.37 13.49
CA GLY A 230 18.42 -2.31 12.05
C GLY A 230 17.23 -1.68 11.38
N LEU A 231 17.45 -1.24 10.14
CA LEU A 231 16.46 -0.51 9.36
C LEU A 231 16.60 -0.81 7.87
N TRP A 232 15.47 -0.78 7.18
CA TRP A 232 15.40 -0.78 5.72
C TRP A 232 15.32 0.64 5.20
N PHE A 233 16.21 0.98 4.27
CA PHE A 233 16.22 2.29 3.61
C PHE A 233 16.53 2.20 2.12
N ARG A 234 16.17 3.26 1.39
CA ARG A 234 16.42 3.42 -0.04
C ARG A 234 16.91 4.84 -0.31
N LEU A 235 17.96 4.96 -1.13
CA LEU A 235 18.39 6.25 -1.68
C LEU A 235 17.48 6.63 -2.84
N ILE A 236 16.79 7.76 -2.74
CA ILE A 236 15.88 8.25 -3.78
C ILE A 236 16.56 9.27 -4.68
N SER A 237 17.48 10.06 -4.13
CA SER A 237 18.30 11.02 -4.86
C SER A 237 19.59 11.26 -4.09
N ASN A 238 20.60 11.82 -4.75
CA ASN A 238 21.85 12.16 -4.08
C ASN A 238 21.61 13.25 -3.02
N ALA A 239 22.04 13.00 -1.79
CA ALA A 239 21.88 13.93 -0.70
C ALA A 239 22.83 15.13 -0.87
N SER A 240 22.28 16.33 -1.09
CA SER A 240 23.08 17.57 -1.23
C SER A 240 23.80 17.97 0.05
N ALA A 241 23.30 17.52 1.20
CA ALA A 241 23.89 17.71 2.52
C ALA A 241 23.78 16.41 3.33
N LYS A 242 24.24 16.45 4.59
CA LYS A 242 24.19 15.28 5.50
C LYS A 242 22.74 14.90 5.82
N ALA A 243 22.26 13.79 5.25
CA ALA A 243 20.96 13.19 5.54
C ALA A 243 21.13 12.05 6.55
N TYR A 244 20.60 12.22 7.76
CA TYR A 244 20.66 11.19 8.80
C TYR A 244 19.62 10.09 8.52
N LEU A 245 20.03 8.82 8.61
CA LEU A 245 19.13 7.67 8.61
C LEU A 245 18.62 7.40 10.02
N MET A 246 19.56 7.38 10.98
CA MET A 246 19.27 7.10 12.38
C MET A 246 20.24 7.84 13.30
N ASN A 247 19.75 8.16 14.50
CA ASN A 247 20.56 8.49 15.66
C ASN A 247 19.99 7.73 16.86
N VAL A 248 20.77 6.76 17.35
CA VAL A 248 20.43 5.99 18.56
C VAL A 248 21.34 6.47 19.68
N THR A 249 20.76 7.21 20.62
CA THR A 249 21.47 7.71 21.80
C THR A 249 21.29 6.74 22.96
N ILE A 250 22.41 6.32 23.55
CA ILE A 250 22.49 5.43 24.71
C ILE A 250 22.96 6.25 25.91
N THR A 251 22.20 6.21 27.00
CA THR A 251 22.48 6.95 28.25
C THR A 251 23.03 6.01 29.33
N PRO A 252 24.29 6.18 29.80
CA PRO A 252 24.90 5.15 30.63
C PRO A 252 24.43 4.90 32.08
N THR A 253 24.69 3.68 32.57
CA THR A 253 24.48 3.21 33.96
C THR A 253 25.55 3.80 34.87
N GLY A 254 25.21 4.85 35.63
CA GLY A 254 26.15 5.62 36.46
C GLY A 254 25.81 7.12 36.55
N SER A 255 24.87 7.57 35.72
CA SER A 255 24.36 8.96 35.67
C SER A 255 23.74 9.49 36.97
N SER A 256 23.45 8.63 37.96
CA SER A 256 22.84 9.04 39.23
C SER A 256 23.83 9.50 40.30
N ASN A 257 25.12 9.15 40.20
CA ASN A 257 26.12 9.40 41.25
C ASN A 257 27.36 10.18 40.76
N GLY A 258 27.16 11.32 40.09
CA GLY A 258 28.17 12.39 40.03
C GLY A 258 29.43 12.16 39.16
N ASN A 259 29.58 11.04 38.47
CA ASN A 259 30.68 10.83 37.51
C ASN A 259 30.24 11.09 36.07
N ASN A 260 30.95 12.00 35.41
CA ASN A 260 30.79 12.54 34.05
C ASN A 260 29.86 11.75 33.10
N ASN A 261 28.74 12.40 32.76
CA ASN A 261 27.79 12.06 31.71
C ASN A 261 28.50 11.67 30.40
N LYS A 262 28.51 10.39 30.00
CA LYS A 262 29.04 9.97 28.68
C LYS A 262 27.93 9.39 27.81
N ASN A 263 26.96 10.21 27.43
CA ASN A 263 25.95 9.78 26.47
C ASN A 263 26.62 9.54 25.11
N LEU A 264 26.30 8.41 24.48
CA LEU A 264 26.86 8.03 23.19
C LEU A 264 25.76 7.98 22.14
N SER A 265 26.02 8.54 20.97
CA SER A 265 25.12 8.49 19.82
C SER A 265 25.72 7.63 18.72
N ILE A 266 25.01 6.57 18.35
CA ILE A 266 25.32 5.73 17.20
C ILE A 266 24.58 6.30 15.99
N LEU A 267 25.33 6.69 14.97
CA LEU A 267 24.84 7.47 13.84
C LEU A 267 25.08 6.73 12.53
N ALA A 268 24.10 6.81 11.63
CA ALA A 268 24.30 6.54 10.21
C ALA A 268 23.73 7.68 9.37
N TRP A 269 24.49 8.11 8.37
CA TRP A 269 24.12 9.24 7.52
C TRP A 269 24.67 9.10 6.11
N ILE A 270 24.06 9.81 5.17
CA ILE A 270 24.43 9.83 3.75
C ILE A 270 24.85 11.25 3.35
N VAL A 271 25.89 11.35 2.53
CA VAL A 271 26.30 12.59 1.84
C VAL A 271 26.55 12.22 0.37
N GLY A 272 25.87 12.89 -0.56
CA GLY A 272 25.80 12.46 -1.95
C GLY A 272 25.14 11.09 -2.04
N ASN A 273 25.89 10.09 -2.51
CA ASN A 273 25.51 8.68 -2.53
C ASN A 273 26.36 7.82 -1.58
N LYS A 274 27.15 8.42 -0.69
CA LYS A 274 28.06 7.70 0.20
C LYS A 274 27.43 7.53 1.58
N LEU A 275 27.38 6.30 2.07
CA LEU A 275 26.93 5.96 3.42
C LEU A 275 28.10 5.98 4.39
N TYR A 276 27.90 6.64 5.52
CA TYR A 276 28.83 6.71 6.64
C TYR A 276 28.16 6.24 7.92
N VAL A 277 28.97 5.66 8.80
CA VAL A 277 28.57 5.27 10.15
C VAL A 277 29.57 5.84 11.14
N GLY A 278 29.12 6.08 12.37
CA GLY A 278 29.99 6.60 13.41
C GLY A 278 29.38 6.58 14.80
N ILE A 279 30.26 6.79 15.77
CA ILE A 279 29.96 6.88 17.19
C ILE A 279 30.38 8.27 17.63
N TYR A 280 29.43 9.00 18.19
CA TYR A 280 29.59 10.36 18.66
C TYR A 280 29.45 10.41 20.17
N ASP A 281 30.45 10.98 20.83
CA ASP A 281 30.39 11.23 22.25
C ASP A 281 29.79 12.62 22.49
N LEU A 282 28.60 12.63 23.10
CA LEU A 282 27.86 13.85 23.38
C LEU A 282 28.53 14.70 24.46
N SER A 283 29.39 14.11 25.29
CA SER A 283 30.08 14.80 26.37
C SER A 283 31.27 15.61 25.87
N SER A 284 32.08 15.01 24.99
CA SER A 284 33.22 15.66 24.34
C SER A 284 32.85 16.38 23.05
N ASN A 285 31.61 16.18 22.55
CA ASN A 285 31.11 16.74 21.30
C ASN A 285 32.00 16.38 20.10
N LEU A 286 32.51 15.14 20.08
CA LEU A 286 33.45 14.62 19.08
C LEU A 286 33.10 13.20 18.65
N PHE A 287 33.50 12.83 17.44
CA PHE A 287 33.43 11.45 16.98
C PHE A 287 34.55 10.63 17.64
N THR A 288 34.18 9.58 18.36
CA THR A 288 35.13 8.57 18.86
C THR A 288 35.56 7.60 17.75
N GLY A 289 34.66 7.35 16.80
CA GLY A 289 34.95 6.61 15.58
C GLY A 289 33.98 6.99 14.47
N LYS A 290 34.48 7.09 13.23
CA LYS A 290 33.63 7.23 12.04
C LYS A 290 34.31 6.59 10.85
N THR A 291 33.53 6.00 9.97
CA THR A 291 34.06 5.43 8.73
C THR A 291 33.07 5.53 7.59
N TYR A 292 33.61 5.50 6.38
CA TYR A 292 32.84 5.31 5.16
C TYR A 292 32.50 3.82 5.03
N LEU A 293 31.22 3.51 4.81
CA LEU A 293 30.77 2.12 4.71
C LEU A 293 30.69 1.66 3.26
N LEU A 294 29.98 2.39 2.38
CA LEU A 294 29.92 2.11 0.95
C LEU A 294 29.30 3.27 0.14
N THR A 295 29.33 3.10 -1.18
CA THR A 295 28.57 3.92 -2.14
C THR A 295 27.26 3.21 -2.47
N LEU A 296 26.16 3.92 -2.34
CA LEU A 296 24.80 3.46 -2.57
C LEU A 296 24.40 3.72 -4.03
N TYR A 297 23.59 2.81 -4.57
CA TYR A 297 22.93 3.01 -5.86
C TYR A 297 21.50 3.48 -5.62
N GLN A 298 21.12 4.54 -6.32
CA GLN A 298 19.77 5.09 -6.27
C GLN A 298 18.76 4.02 -6.68
N GLY A 299 17.62 3.95 -5.99
CA GLY A 299 16.57 2.98 -6.28
C GLY A 299 16.69 1.66 -5.53
N ASN A 300 17.88 1.27 -5.06
CA ASN A 300 18.08 0.01 -4.35
C ASN A 300 17.69 0.12 -2.87
N TRP A 301 17.15 -0.99 -2.35
CA TRP A 301 16.88 -1.17 -0.93
C TRP A 301 18.09 -1.79 -0.22
N TYR A 302 18.44 -1.18 0.90
CA TYR A 302 19.52 -1.61 1.76
C TYR A 302 19.00 -1.84 3.18
N PHE A 303 19.51 -2.88 3.81
CA PHE A 303 19.27 -3.16 5.22
C PHE A 303 20.56 -2.88 5.99
N LEU A 304 20.54 -1.84 6.82
CA LEU A 304 21.62 -1.50 7.73
C LEU A 304 21.29 -2.06 9.10
N ASN A 305 22.24 -2.77 9.70
CA ASN A 305 22.14 -3.28 11.05
C ASN A 305 23.39 -2.87 11.83
N PHE A 306 23.22 -2.59 13.12
CA PHE A 306 24.32 -2.57 14.06
C PHE A 306 24.02 -3.42 15.29
N SER A 307 25.08 -3.95 15.87
CA SER A 307 25.05 -4.70 17.11
C SER A 307 26.19 -4.28 18.03
N LEU A 308 25.96 -4.41 19.33
CA LEU A 308 26.94 -4.11 20.36
C LEU A 308 26.71 -4.97 21.59
N GLY A 309 27.73 -4.99 22.46
CA GLY A 309 27.73 -5.74 23.71
C GLY A 309 28.19 -7.18 23.55
N SER A 310 27.49 -8.15 24.15
CA SER A 310 27.86 -9.57 24.09
C SER A 310 27.70 -10.24 22.72
N GLU A 311 27.18 -9.52 21.72
CA GLU A 311 26.99 -10.02 20.36
C GLU A 311 28.29 -9.97 19.52
N PRO A 312 28.97 -8.81 19.37
CA PRO A 312 30.33 -8.84 18.88
C PRO A 312 31.22 -9.50 19.95
N GLN A 313 32.17 -10.35 19.55
CA GLN A 313 33.20 -10.90 20.45
C GLN A 313 34.10 -9.82 21.12
N SER A 314 33.76 -8.53 20.95
CA SER A 314 34.41 -7.37 21.51
C SER A 314 33.37 -6.45 22.17
N PRO A 315 33.22 -6.50 23.51
CA PRO A 315 32.18 -5.77 24.25
C PRO A 315 32.32 -4.24 24.17
N ASN A 316 33.50 -3.74 23.77
CA ASN A 316 33.79 -2.32 23.56
C ASN A 316 33.77 -1.95 22.07
N SER A 317 32.83 -2.50 21.32
CA SER A 317 32.72 -2.23 19.90
C SER A 317 31.28 -2.21 19.41
N VAL A 318 31.06 -1.46 18.34
CA VAL A 318 29.82 -1.48 17.56
C VAL A 318 30.15 -2.09 16.21
N ASN A 319 29.49 -3.19 15.89
CA ASN A 319 29.59 -3.85 14.61
C ASN A 319 28.46 -3.36 13.70
N PHE A 320 28.80 -2.85 12.51
CA PHE A 320 27.82 -2.46 11.49
C PHE A 320 27.88 -3.41 10.31
N THR A 321 26.73 -3.87 9.86
CA THR A 321 26.58 -4.71 8.68
C THR A 321 25.57 -4.10 7.71
N ILE A 322 25.78 -4.32 6.41
CA ILE A 322 24.86 -3.85 5.39
C ILE A 322 24.60 -4.89 4.30
N TYR A 323 23.32 -5.08 4.02
CA TYR A 323 22.82 -5.97 2.99
C TYR A 323 22.14 -5.20 1.87
N ASN A 324 22.29 -5.68 0.64
CA ASN A 324 21.61 -5.16 -0.53
C ASN A 324 20.58 -6.16 -1.04
N LEU A 325 19.31 -5.72 -1.09
CA LEU A 325 18.19 -6.54 -1.54
C LEU A 325 18.33 -6.98 -3.00
N SER A 326 18.75 -6.07 -3.88
CA SER A 326 18.82 -6.32 -5.32
C SER A 326 19.84 -7.40 -5.67
N THR A 327 20.97 -7.45 -4.95
CA THR A 327 22.02 -8.44 -5.16
C THR A 327 21.91 -9.65 -4.25
N GLN A 328 21.04 -9.60 -3.25
CA GLN A 328 20.91 -10.58 -2.17
C GLN A 328 22.23 -10.91 -1.47
N LYS A 329 23.05 -9.89 -1.19
CA LYS A 329 24.39 -10.06 -0.61
C LYS A 329 24.65 -9.07 0.51
N TRP A 330 25.37 -9.53 1.54
CA TRP A 330 26.06 -8.67 2.49
C TRP A 330 27.23 -8.00 1.77
N LEU A 331 27.31 -6.67 1.86
CA LEU A 331 28.26 -5.87 1.10
C LEU A 331 29.47 -5.47 1.93
N ASN A 332 29.28 -5.11 3.20
CA ASN A 332 30.36 -4.68 4.06
C ASN A 332 30.03 -4.92 5.54
N THR A 333 31.08 -5.12 6.33
CA THR A 333 31.05 -5.24 7.78
C THR A 333 32.16 -4.36 8.34
N THR A 334 31.86 -3.49 9.30
CA THR A 334 32.87 -2.65 9.95
C THR A 334 32.65 -2.62 11.46
N ILE A 335 33.74 -2.64 12.20
CA ILE A 335 33.74 -2.64 13.66
C ILE A 335 34.37 -1.32 14.11
N LEU A 336 33.64 -0.54 14.89
CA LEU A 336 34.13 0.69 15.48
C LEU A 336 34.28 0.50 16.99
N SER A 337 35.48 0.76 17.51
CA SER A 337 35.74 0.68 18.95
C SER A 337 35.05 1.81 19.70
N THR A 338 34.46 1.50 20.86
CA THR A 338 33.94 2.47 21.82
C THR A 338 34.99 2.76 22.88
N MET A 339 35.17 4.03 23.25
CA MET A 339 36.15 4.44 24.27
C MET A 339 35.68 4.18 25.70
N THR A 340 34.47 3.64 25.89
CA THR A 340 33.83 3.43 27.19
C THR A 340 32.98 2.18 27.19
N GLU A 341 32.81 1.58 28.36
CA GLU A 341 31.71 0.65 28.64
C GLU A 341 30.39 1.35 28.30
N THR A 342 29.59 0.73 27.44
CA THR A 342 28.34 1.30 26.92
C THR A 342 27.13 0.91 27.77
N ASN A 343 27.29 0.62 29.07
CA ASN A 343 26.17 0.25 29.94
C ASN A 343 25.14 1.37 29.95
N GLY A 344 23.85 1.20 29.67
CA GLY A 344 22.85 2.28 29.69
C GLY A 344 21.42 1.90 30.05
N TYR A 345 20.66 2.91 30.50
CA TYR A 345 19.27 2.81 30.97
C TYR A 345 18.22 3.14 29.90
N VAL A 346 18.60 3.92 28.89
CA VAL A 346 17.65 4.51 27.93
C VAL A 346 18.25 4.54 26.53
N ALA A 347 17.47 4.08 25.55
CA ALA A 347 17.71 4.31 24.14
C ALA A 347 16.72 5.37 23.62
N ILE A 348 17.25 6.48 23.09
CA ILE A 348 16.46 7.48 22.36
C ILE A 348 16.74 7.26 20.88
N VAL A 349 15.69 7.07 20.09
CA VAL A 349 15.83 6.80 18.65
C VAL A 349 15.25 7.96 17.86
N LYS A 350 16.04 8.49 16.94
CA LYS A 350 15.61 9.47 15.94
C LYS A 350 15.82 8.88 14.57
N PHE A 351 14.81 8.97 13.70
CA PHE A 351 14.92 8.53 12.31
C PHE A 351 14.88 9.71 11.34
N GLY A 352 15.57 9.53 10.22
CA GLY A 352 15.47 10.43 9.08
C GLY A 352 16.01 11.84 9.32
N SER A 353 15.81 12.67 8.30
CA SER A 353 16.11 14.09 8.34
C SER A 353 15.09 14.83 7.48
N THR A 354 15.06 16.16 7.55
CA THR A 354 14.20 16.99 6.68
C THR A 354 14.62 16.94 5.21
N ILE A 355 15.75 16.31 4.88
CA ILE A 355 16.26 16.17 3.52
C ILE A 355 15.58 14.95 2.86
N THR A 356 14.80 15.20 1.81
CA THR A 356 14.07 14.21 1.01
C THR A 356 14.95 13.44 0.02
N ALA A 357 16.11 12.97 0.47
CA ALA A 357 17.04 12.17 -0.33
C ALA A 357 16.90 10.66 -0.09
N ILE A 358 16.27 10.28 1.02
CA ILE A 358 16.22 8.92 1.55
C ILE A 358 14.80 8.55 1.94
N THR A 359 14.46 7.28 1.82
CA THR A 359 13.27 6.69 2.47
C THR A 359 13.65 5.61 3.45
N MET A 360 12.85 5.45 4.48
CA MET A 360 12.94 4.35 5.45
C MET A 360 11.59 3.66 5.48
N SER A 361 11.58 2.33 5.37
CA SER A 361 10.32 1.58 5.40
C SER A 361 10.04 0.96 6.76
N GLN A 362 11.07 0.51 7.46
CA GLN A 362 10.92 -0.18 8.73
C GLN A 362 12.18 -0.08 9.56
N ALA A 363 12.04 -0.17 10.88
CA ALA A 363 13.15 -0.35 11.81
C ALA A 363 12.80 -1.27 12.99
N TYR A 364 13.81 -1.87 13.61
CA TYR A 364 13.67 -2.62 14.86
C TYR A 364 14.78 -2.30 15.85
N LEU A 365 14.50 -2.62 17.11
CA LEU A 365 15.46 -2.66 18.21
C LEU A 365 15.21 -3.94 19.01
N VAL A 366 16.24 -4.61 19.47
CA VAL A 366 16.11 -5.76 20.38
C VAL A 366 17.23 -5.72 21.41
N THR A 367 16.89 -6.10 22.64
CA THR A 367 17.82 -6.13 23.78
C THR A 367 17.79 -7.48 24.47
N LEU A 368 18.96 -8.05 24.72
CA LEU A 368 19.14 -9.30 25.49
C LEU A 368 19.01 -9.05 26.99
N GLN A 369 18.57 -10.07 27.71
CA GLN A 369 18.58 -10.12 29.18
C GLN A 369 19.60 -11.14 29.71
N SER A 370 19.92 -12.18 28.93
CA SER A 370 20.95 -13.16 29.26
C SER A 370 21.84 -13.50 28.06
N ASN A 371 22.98 -14.14 28.32
CA ASN A 371 23.92 -14.62 27.31
C ASN A 371 23.77 -16.12 27.00
N ASN A 372 22.63 -16.73 27.33
CA ASN A 372 22.41 -18.15 27.04
C ASN A 372 22.26 -18.39 25.52
N PRO A 373 22.59 -19.60 25.01
CA PRO A 373 22.48 -19.91 23.58
C PRO A 373 21.07 -19.67 23.00
N THR A 374 20.02 -20.00 23.76
CA THR A 374 18.62 -19.76 23.39
C THR A 374 18.31 -18.27 23.25
N ALA A 375 18.88 -17.44 24.13
CA ALA A 375 18.76 -15.99 24.11
C ALA A 375 19.35 -15.42 22.81
N GLN A 376 20.56 -15.88 22.46
CA GLN A 376 21.23 -15.47 21.23
C GLN A 376 20.41 -15.87 19.99
N GLN A 377 19.87 -17.10 19.96
CA GLN A 377 19.02 -17.53 18.84
C GLN A 377 17.76 -16.65 18.70
N CYS A 378 17.06 -16.35 19.78
CA CYS A 378 15.89 -15.48 19.76
C CYS A 378 16.26 -14.06 19.28
N PHE A 379 17.41 -13.54 19.73
CA PHE A 379 17.93 -12.25 19.32
C PHE A 379 18.21 -12.19 17.81
N TYR A 380 18.89 -13.20 17.25
CA TYR A 380 19.14 -13.30 15.81
C TYR A 380 17.87 -13.53 15.00
N ASN A 381 16.86 -14.20 15.56
CA ASN A 381 15.58 -14.41 14.88
C ASN A 381 14.85 -13.08 14.61
N VAL A 382 14.99 -12.08 15.49
CA VAL A 382 14.41 -10.74 15.28
C VAL A 382 15.02 -10.08 14.04
N SER A 383 16.35 -9.99 13.98
CA SER A 383 17.06 -9.38 12.85
C SER A 383 16.80 -10.15 11.54
N THR A 384 16.80 -11.48 11.60
CA THR A 384 16.55 -12.36 10.46
C THR A 384 15.13 -12.24 9.93
N THR A 385 14.13 -12.08 10.80
CA THR A 385 12.73 -11.86 10.40
C THR A 385 12.58 -10.58 9.59
N MET A 386 13.26 -9.52 10.02
CA MET A 386 13.22 -8.23 9.34
C MET A 386 13.95 -8.24 8.00
N TYR A 387 15.11 -8.89 7.98
CA TYR A 387 15.95 -9.03 6.81
C TYR A 387 15.29 -9.89 5.71
N LYS A 388 14.80 -11.09 6.04
CA LYS A 388 14.33 -12.07 5.04
C LYS A 388 13.09 -11.63 4.29
N ASN A 389 12.18 -10.91 4.96
CA ASN A 389 10.88 -10.57 4.38
C ASN A 389 10.90 -9.27 3.56
N GLY A 390 12.01 -8.53 3.61
CA GLY A 390 12.21 -7.33 2.81
C GLY A 390 11.54 -6.07 3.35
N PRO A 391 11.72 -4.93 2.64
CA PRO A 391 11.44 -3.59 3.17
C PRO A 391 9.95 -3.27 3.35
N LEU A 392 9.03 -3.93 2.65
CA LEU A 392 7.58 -3.60 2.70
C LEU A 392 6.74 -4.62 3.48
N TYR A 393 7.37 -5.60 4.13
CA TYR A 393 6.66 -6.63 4.88
C TYR A 393 6.33 -6.20 6.31
N ASN A 394 5.04 -6.15 6.66
CA ASN A 394 4.60 -5.89 8.03
C ASN A 394 3.87 -7.09 8.60
N ASN A 395 4.54 -7.83 9.47
CA ASN A 395 3.88 -8.84 10.30
C ASN A 395 4.42 -8.82 11.72
N THR A 396 3.71 -8.09 12.58
CA THR A 396 4.06 -7.94 14.00
C THR A 396 3.88 -9.23 14.80
N LEU A 397 3.17 -10.22 14.27
CA LEU A 397 2.98 -11.53 14.93
C LEU A 397 4.31 -12.25 15.14
N ASN A 398 5.25 -12.15 14.19
CA ASN A 398 6.56 -12.81 14.31
C ASN A 398 7.40 -12.21 15.44
N TYR A 399 7.38 -10.88 15.59
CA TYR A 399 8.07 -10.19 16.69
C TYR A 399 7.45 -10.54 18.04
N ASN A 400 6.11 -10.45 18.13
CA ASN A 400 5.38 -10.82 19.34
C ASN A 400 5.62 -12.28 19.75
N TRP A 401 5.56 -13.21 18.78
CA TRP A 401 5.84 -14.62 19.01
C TRP A 401 7.27 -14.83 19.52
N THR A 402 8.25 -14.15 18.92
CA THR A 402 9.67 -14.30 19.28
C THR A 402 9.94 -13.83 20.71
N ILE A 403 9.39 -12.68 21.15
CA ILE A 403 9.58 -12.24 22.54
C ILE A 403 8.80 -13.13 23.52
N ALA A 404 7.57 -13.54 23.20
CA ALA A 404 6.77 -14.40 24.08
C ALA A 404 7.43 -15.77 24.32
N HIS A 405 8.07 -16.34 23.29
CA HIS A 405 8.76 -17.64 23.37
C HIS A 405 10.24 -17.51 23.72
N SER A 406 10.72 -16.30 23.99
CA SER A 406 12.09 -16.09 24.47
C SER A 406 12.25 -16.45 25.95
N ASN A 407 11.18 -16.82 26.67
CA ASN A 407 11.23 -17.18 28.10
C ASN A 407 11.95 -16.13 28.97
N ASN A 408 11.69 -14.84 28.73
CA ASN A 408 12.33 -13.72 29.43
C ASN A 408 13.85 -13.59 29.20
N GLU A 409 14.36 -14.19 28.12
CA GLU A 409 15.77 -14.08 27.72
C GLU A 409 16.04 -12.84 26.84
N LEU A 410 15.00 -12.31 26.19
CA LEU A 410 14.99 -10.98 25.58
C LEU A 410 14.28 -10.01 26.50
N TYR A 411 14.86 -8.84 26.76
CA TYR A 411 14.22 -7.83 27.59
C TYR A 411 13.10 -7.08 26.83
N ALA A 412 13.37 -6.68 25.59
CA ALA A 412 12.42 -5.93 24.77
C ALA A 412 12.68 -6.08 23.27
N ILE A 413 11.61 -5.90 22.48
CA ILE A 413 11.64 -5.69 21.03
C ILE A 413 10.89 -4.39 20.72
N GLY A 414 11.56 -3.43 20.09
CA GLY A 414 10.97 -2.24 19.48
C GLY A 414 10.80 -2.44 17.97
N TYR A 415 9.69 -1.98 17.40
CA TYR A 415 9.42 -2.06 15.96
C TYR A 415 8.71 -0.80 15.45
N TRP A 416 9.13 -0.34 14.28
CA TRP A 416 8.55 0.79 13.56
C TRP A 416 8.25 0.42 12.12
N TYR A 417 7.05 0.76 11.65
CA TYR A 417 6.61 0.52 10.29
C TYR A 417 6.21 1.85 9.62
N PHE A 418 7.01 2.28 8.65
CA PHE A 418 6.97 3.61 8.05
C PHE A 418 6.33 3.64 6.66
N VAL A 419 5.58 2.59 6.32
CA VAL A 419 4.93 2.42 5.02
C VAL A 419 3.42 2.55 5.21
N TYR A 420 2.80 3.45 4.47
CA TYR A 420 1.36 3.68 4.55
C TYR A 420 0.71 3.52 3.17
N PRO A 421 -0.34 2.68 3.04
CA PRO A 421 -0.90 2.31 1.75
C PRO A 421 -1.94 3.30 1.20
N SER A 422 -2.28 4.35 1.95
CA SER A 422 -3.40 5.25 1.65
C SER A 422 -2.99 6.73 1.71
N TYR A 423 -3.76 7.60 1.09
CA TYR A 423 -3.58 9.05 1.20
C TYR A 423 -4.72 9.70 2.00
N PRO A 424 -4.46 10.72 2.82
CA PRO A 424 -3.13 11.19 3.23
C PRO A 424 -2.46 10.25 4.23
N PRO A 425 -1.13 10.08 4.18
CA PRO A 425 -0.42 9.35 5.22
C PRO A 425 -0.48 10.12 6.56
N PRO A 426 -0.43 9.41 7.71
CA PRO A 426 -0.57 10.03 9.01
C PRO A 426 0.62 10.94 9.33
N SER A 427 0.37 12.05 10.02
CA SER A 427 1.42 12.99 10.44
C SER A 427 2.40 12.42 11.46
N THR A 428 2.02 11.34 12.15
CA THR A 428 2.82 10.65 13.17
C THR A 428 2.52 9.15 13.11
N ILE A 429 3.53 8.31 13.36
CA ILE A 429 3.42 6.85 13.44
C ILE A 429 4.00 6.40 14.77
N PRO A 430 3.21 5.76 15.66
CA PRO A 430 3.76 5.22 16.89
C PRO A 430 4.68 4.02 16.61
N GLY A 431 5.74 3.88 17.40
CA GLY A 431 6.49 2.63 17.50
C GLY A 431 5.73 1.63 18.37
N ILE A 432 6.02 0.33 18.21
CA ILE A 432 5.51 -0.73 19.09
C ILE A 432 6.68 -1.26 19.91
N LEU A 433 6.50 -1.35 21.22
CA LEU A 433 7.45 -1.92 22.16
C LEU A 433 6.81 -3.11 22.85
N TRP A 434 7.36 -4.30 22.63
CA TRP A 434 7.11 -5.45 23.47
C TRP A 434 8.21 -5.54 24.53
N TYR A 435 7.86 -5.74 25.79
CA TYR A 435 8.84 -5.85 26.87
C TYR A 435 8.33 -6.71 28.03
N TRP A 436 9.24 -7.27 28.82
CA TRP A 436 8.88 -7.99 30.04
C TRP A 436 8.85 -7.05 31.25
N PRO A 437 7.70 -6.90 31.95
CA PRO A 437 7.64 -6.17 33.22
C PRO A 437 8.43 -6.92 34.29
N SER A 438 8.98 -6.21 35.26
CA SER A 438 9.69 -6.82 36.39
C SER A 438 8.75 -7.70 37.23
N GLY A 439 9.00 -9.01 37.25
CA GLY A 439 8.35 -9.98 38.14
C GLY A 439 7.02 -10.56 37.61
N SER A 440 6.97 -11.89 37.49
CA SER A 440 5.76 -12.74 37.37
C SER A 440 4.82 -12.59 36.16
N SER A 441 5.16 -11.81 35.13
CA SER A 441 4.29 -11.70 33.95
C SER A 441 4.34 -12.97 33.09
N GLU A 442 3.20 -13.56 32.74
CA GLU A 442 3.12 -14.73 31.83
C GLU A 442 3.33 -14.36 30.35
N TYR A 443 3.13 -13.08 30.00
CA TYR A 443 3.22 -12.56 28.64
C TYR A 443 3.90 -11.18 28.60
N PRO A 444 4.65 -10.84 27.53
CA PRO A 444 5.23 -9.51 27.39
C PRO A 444 4.16 -8.43 27.26
N SER A 445 4.39 -7.29 27.90
CA SER A 445 3.54 -6.11 27.78
C SER A 445 3.79 -5.37 26.48
N ILE A 446 2.76 -4.67 25.97
CA ILE A 446 2.82 -3.87 24.75
C ILE A 446 2.68 -2.40 25.12
N TYR A 447 3.60 -1.57 24.65
CA TYR A 447 3.56 -0.12 24.75
C TYR A 447 3.71 0.52 23.37
N TYR A 448 2.92 1.56 23.10
CA TYR A 448 3.03 2.33 21.87
C TYR A 448 3.91 3.56 22.12
N ILE A 449 5.11 3.58 21.52
CA ILE A 449 6.07 4.67 21.67
C ILE A 449 5.56 5.86 20.84
N PRO A 450 5.19 6.99 21.47
CA PRO A 450 4.70 8.14 20.74
C PRO A 450 5.83 8.78 19.93
N GLU A 451 5.48 9.26 18.74
CA GLU A 451 6.36 10.08 17.91
C GLU A 451 6.17 11.57 18.23
N GLN A 452 7.27 12.33 18.24
CA GLN A 452 7.24 13.78 18.37
C GLN A 452 7.73 14.47 17.10
N GLY A 453 6.82 15.12 16.36
CA GLY A 453 7.13 15.85 15.13
C GLY A 453 6.09 15.60 14.04
N TYR A 454 6.39 16.06 12.82
CA TYR A 454 5.56 15.80 11.63
C TYR A 454 6.34 14.94 10.63
N ASN A 455 5.67 13.92 10.13
CA ASN A 455 6.19 13.01 9.13
C ASN A 455 6.07 13.55 7.71
N THR A 456 7.09 13.27 6.92
CA THR A 456 7.10 13.52 5.49
C THR A 456 7.21 12.21 4.74
N TYR A 457 6.45 12.06 3.66
CA TYR A 457 6.39 10.82 2.90
C TYR A 457 6.61 11.10 1.42
N VAL A 458 7.09 10.09 0.72
CA VAL A 458 7.14 10.05 -0.74
C VAL A 458 6.45 8.79 -1.24
N LEU A 459 5.82 8.91 -2.40
CA LEU A 459 5.23 7.77 -3.10
C LEU A 459 6.35 7.00 -3.83
N ILE A 460 6.47 5.70 -3.59
CA ILE A 460 7.49 4.83 -4.22
C ILE A 460 6.92 3.71 -5.07
#